data_AF-A0A1A8UZI9-F1
#
_entry.id   AF-A0A1A8UZI9-F1
#
_cell.length_a   1.000
_cell.length_b   1.000
_cell.length_c   1.000
_cell.angle_alpha   90.00
_cell.angle_beta   90.00
_cell.angle_gamma   90.00
#
_symmetry.space_group_name_H-M   'P 1'
#
loop_
_entity.id
_entity.type
_entity.pdbx_description
1 polymer ?
#
loop_
_entity_poly.entity_id
_entity_poly.type
_entity_poly.pdbx_seq_one_letter_code
_entity_poly.pdbx_strand_id
1 'polypeptide(L)'
;MDIRSFFQRKNSDESREIEEERTHQTVSWLKPSKRKRSESEVDSQDDNSHSQHNVAAGQSETQAYECSSSDSAEVSTTTVDYANDTSADKNNDFEQQWPECWSQAQIHYFSTTYRWLISKNKKLGCSTCSHINARKDMQQGQRVSPEWSRCLVSSFGKDKAAQNNPLRKKIKEHKDSKFHKKAVEIKERAADNTMKKHIEDMQKADYNSTCNVFRTAYKTGKH
;
A
#
# COMPACT_ATOMS: atom_id res chain seq x y z
N MET A 1 17.92 -43.44 -22.62
CA MET A 1 17.44 -42.67 -21.45
C MET A 1 17.39 -41.21 -21.88
N ASP A 2 16.19 -40.62 -21.93
CA ASP A 2 15.97 -39.29 -22.52
C ASP A 2 16.17 -38.18 -21.48
N ILE A 3 17.21 -37.36 -21.66
CA ILE A 3 17.66 -36.33 -20.71
C ILE A 3 16.58 -35.27 -20.48
N ARG A 4 15.73 -35.01 -21.48
CA ARG A 4 14.61 -34.06 -21.33
C ARG A 4 13.59 -34.52 -20.30
N SER A 5 13.30 -35.83 -20.26
CA SER A 5 12.32 -36.39 -19.33
C SER A 5 12.79 -36.33 -17.86
N PHE A 6 14.11 -36.39 -17.63
CA PHE A 6 14.71 -36.28 -16.30
C PHE A 6 14.62 -34.85 -15.76
N PHE A 7 14.88 -33.85 -16.62
CA PHE A 7 14.79 -32.44 -16.24
C PHE A 7 13.34 -31.99 -15.99
N GLN A 8 12.39 -32.48 -16.79
CA GLN A 8 10.97 -32.21 -16.56
C GLN A 8 10.49 -32.78 -15.23
N ARG A 9 10.96 -33.98 -14.85
CA ARG A 9 10.57 -34.66 -13.62
C ARG A 9 11.18 -33.99 -12.38
N LYS A 10 12.45 -33.57 -12.46
CA LYS A 10 13.11 -32.79 -11.39
C LYS A 10 12.44 -31.44 -11.16
N ASN A 11 12.09 -30.71 -12.22
CA ASN A 11 11.40 -29.42 -12.08
C ASN A 11 9.98 -29.56 -11.49
N SER A 12 9.30 -30.70 -11.72
CA SER A 12 7.98 -30.95 -11.15
C SER A 12 8.03 -31.34 -9.67
N ASP A 13 9.01 -32.14 -9.25
CA ASP A 13 9.18 -32.50 -7.83
C ASP A 13 9.66 -31.31 -7.00
N GLU A 14 10.59 -30.50 -7.52
CA GLU A 14 11.07 -29.31 -6.81
C GLU A 14 9.98 -28.21 -6.70
N SER A 15 9.12 -28.10 -7.72
CA SER A 15 7.94 -27.23 -7.62
C SER A 15 6.94 -27.71 -6.56
N ARG A 16 6.85 -29.02 -6.35
CA ARG A 16 5.95 -29.63 -5.36
C ARG A 16 6.52 -29.51 -3.94
N GLU A 17 7.82 -29.67 -3.76
CA GLU A 17 8.50 -29.42 -2.48
C GLU A 17 8.46 -27.94 -2.08
N ILE A 18 8.59 -27.00 -3.03
CA ILE A 18 8.45 -25.55 -2.74
C ILE A 18 7.01 -25.18 -2.38
N GLU A 19 6.00 -25.88 -2.92
CA GLU A 19 4.58 -25.65 -2.58
C GLU A 19 4.19 -26.29 -1.23
N GLU A 20 4.77 -27.45 -0.91
CA GLU A 20 4.54 -28.19 0.33
C GLU A 20 5.32 -27.59 1.53
N GLU A 21 6.56 -27.13 1.35
CA GLU A 21 7.31 -26.42 2.42
C GLU A 21 6.72 -25.03 2.74
N ARG A 22 6.08 -24.37 1.76
CA ARG A 22 5.41 -23.07 1.96
C ARG A 22 4.17 -23.15 2.85
N THR A 23 3.57 -24.34 2.98
CA THR A 23 2.37 -24.56 3.79
C THR A 23 2.67 -25.04 5.21
N HIS A 24 3.88 -25.54 5.49
CA HIS A 24 4.21 -26.18 6.78
C HIS A 24 4.89 -25.28 7.82
N GLN A 25 5.23 -24.03 7.50
CA GLN A 25 5.64 -23.06 8.53
C GLN A 25 4.41 -22.57 9.30
N THR A 26 3.91 -23.44 10.17
CA THR A 26 2.73 -23.24 11.02
C THR A 26 3.06 -22.19 12.08
N VAL A 27 2.91 -20.94 11.68
CA VAL A 27 3.02 -19.76 12.54
C VAL A 27 1.88 -19.78 13.54
N SER A 28 2.16 -20.32 14.74
CA SER A 28 1.20 -20.53 15.84
C SER A 28 0.38 -19.28 16.19
N TRP A 29 0.95 -18.09 15.96
CA TRP A 29 0.30 -16.82 16.18
C TRP A 29 -0.78 -16.45 15.14
N LEU A 30 -0.90 -17.11 13.98
CA LEU A 30 -1.96 -16.82 13.00
C LEU A 30 -3.32 -17.46 13.35
N LYS A 31 -3.38 -18.34 14.34
CA LYS A 31 -4.62 -19.02 14.71
C LYS A 31 -5.61 -18.03 15.36
N PRO A 32 -6.88 -17.96 14.90
CA PRO A 32 -7.91 -17.15 15.55
C PRO A 32 -8.10 -17.62 16.99
N SER A 33 -8.01 -16.70 17.95
CA SER A 33 -8.39 -16.96 19.34
C SER A 33 -9.91 -17.18 19.39
N LYS A 34 -10.34 -18.42 19.64
CA LYS A 34 -11.74 -18.72 19.88
C LYS A 34 -12.15 -18.14 21.24
N ARG A 35 -12.73 -16.94 21.24
CA ARG A 35 -13.49 -16.46 22.41
C ARG A 35 -14.73 -17.35 22.53
N LYS A 36 -14.83 -18.10 23.62
CA LYS A 36 -16.09 -18.73 24.02
C LYS A 36 -17.09 -17.61 24.33
N ARG A 37 -18.14 -17.51 23.52
CA ARG A 37 -19.31 -16.68 23.82
C ARG A 37 -20.14 -17.47 24.81
N SER A 38 -20.22 -16.99 26.05
CA SER A 38 -21.20 -17.48 27.02
C SER A 38 -22.56 -16.94 26.58
N GLU A 39 -23.45 -17.82 26.18
CA GLU A 39 -24.87 -17.52 26.01
C GLU A 39 -25.51 -17.44 27.39
N SER A 40 -26.14 -16.31 27.68
CA SER A 40 -27.13 -16.19 28.75
C SER A 40 -28.32 -15.45 28.14
N GLU A 41 -29.35 -16.21 27.79
CA GLU A 41 -30.70 -15.75 27.49
C GLU A 41 -31.49 -15.66 28.81
N VAL A 42 -32.07 -14.49 29.08
CA VAL A 42 -33.35 -14.21 29.75
C VAL A 42 -33.61 -12.72 29.48
N ASP A 43 -34.47 -12.35 28.53
CA ASP A 43 -35.93 -12.28 28.54
C ASP A 43 -36.50 -10.96 29.09
N SER A 44 -37.54 -10.50 28.37
CA SER A 44 -38.59 -9.55 28.76
C SER A 44 -38.40 -8.02 28.65
N GLN A 45 -39.11 -7.50 27.63
CA GLN A 45 -40.17 -6.48 27.67
C GLN A 45 -39.90 -4.99 27.38
N ASP A 46 -40.82 -4.50 26.55
CA ASP A 46 -41.10 -3.15 26.08
C ASP A 46 -41.21 -2.10 27.20
N ASP A 47 -40.84 -0.85 26.89
CA ASP A 47 -41.78 0.28 27.06
C ASP A 47 -41.33 1.57 26.34
N ASN A 48 -42.18 1.98 25.42
CA ASN A 48 -42.64 3.33 25.09
C ASN A 48 -42.10 4.52 25.93
N SER A 49 -41.52 5.54 25.28
CA SER A 49 -42.06 6.92 25.27
C SER A 49 -41.17 7.96 24.59
N HIS A 50 -41.84 8.86 23.86
CA HIS A 50 -41.37 10.14 23.32
C HIS A 50 -40.75 11.05 24.39
N SER A 51 -39.76 11.87 24.00
CA SER A 51 -39.85 13.31 24.29
C SER A 51 -38.92 14.14 23.40
N GLN A 52 -39.54 15.06 22.67
CA GLN A 52 -38.90 16.16 21.96
C GLN A 52 -38.51 17.25 22.97
N HIS A 53 -37.35 17.87 22.80
CA HIS A 53 -37.21 19.29 23.13
C HIS A 53 -36.28 19.97 22.11
N ASN A 54 -36.85 20.96 21.43
CA ASN A 54 -36.14 22.06 20.78
C ASN A 54 -36.17 23.23 21.76
N VAL A 55 -35.09 24.03 21.86
CA VAL A 55 -35.09 25.49 22.10
C VAL A 55 -33.67 26.02 21.81
N ALA A 56 -33.53 26.90 20.80
CA ALA A 56 -33.30 28.36 20.90
C ALA A 56 -31.81 28.73 21.15
N ALA A 57 -31.08 29.31 20.20
CA ALA A 57 -31.07 30.70 19.72
C ALA A 57 -30.46 31.72 20.72
N GLY A 58 -29.41 32.45 20.28
CA GLY A 58 -28.81 33.61 20.95
C GLY A 58 -27.28 33.64 20.82
N GLN A 59 -26.69 34.42 19.89
CA GLN A 59 -26.05 35.74 20.10
C GLN A 59 -24.66 35.64 20.76
N SER A 60 -23.55 35.77 20.02
CA SER A 60 -22.83 36.99 19.54
C SER A 60 -22.05 37.73 20.63
N GLU A 61 -20.72 37.82 20.45
CA GLU A 61 -19.77 38.91 20.84
C GLU A 61 -18.34 38.38 20.65
N THR A 62 -17.61 38.73 19.58
CA THR A 62 -16.66 39.86 19.45
C THR A 62 -15.77 40.09 20.67
N GLN A 63 -14.49 39.73 20.56
CA GLN A 63 -13.43 40.52 21.18
C GLN A 63 -12.16 40.48 20.32
N ALA A 64 -11.89 41.62 19.70
CA ALA A 64 -10.63 41.96 19.09
C ALA A 64 -9.69 42.51 20.17
N TYR A 65 -8.40 42.20 20.07
CA TYR A 65 -7.33 43.03 20.64
C TYR A 65 -6.15 43.04 19.66
N GLU A 66 -5.66 44.25 19.42
CA GLU A 66 -4.60 44.66 18.50
C GLU A 66 -3.21 44.27 19.04
N CYS A 67 -2.31 43.76 18.19
CA CYS A 67 -1.20 44.44 17.49
C CYS A 67 -0.04 44.93 18.37
N SER A 68 1.16 44.37 18.16
CA SER A 68 2.41 45.13 18.11
C SER A 68 3.49 44.34 17.38
N SER A 69 4.05 45.00 16.36
CA SER A 69 5.17 44.59 15.53
C SER A 69 6.50 44.93 16.22
N SER A 70 7.53 44.11 16.00
CA SER A 70 8.91 44.60 15.95
C SER A 70 9.81 43.58 15.24
N ASP A 71 10.22 43.94 14.03
CA ASP A 71 11.42 43.46 13.35
C ASP A 71 12.66 43.72 14.21
N SER A 72 13.61 42.78 14.18
CA SER A 72 15.04 43.07 14.36
C SER A 72 15.85 41.90 13.79
N ALA A 73 16.53 42.19 12.68
CA ALA A 73 17.60 41.38 12.13
C ALA A 73 18.88 41.68 12.90
N GLU A 74 19.66 40.65 13.25
CA GLU A 74 21.07 40.77 13.59
C GLU A 74 21.83 39.52 13.15
N VAL A 75 23.12 39.73 12.89
CA VAL A 75 24.01 39.04 11.96
C VAL A 75 25.00 38.10 12.69
N SER A 76 25.56 37.14 11.96
CA SER A 76 26.83 36.42 12.22
C SER A 76 26.83 35.46 13.42
N THR A 77 27.44 34.27 13.41
CA THR A 77 28.75 33.87 12.88
C THR A 77 28.79 32.38 12.58
N THR A 78 29.47 32.04 11.50
CA THR A 78 29.92 30.72 11.08
C THR A 78 30.90 30.13 12.09
N THR A 79 30.61 28.96 12.65
CA THR A 79 31.62 28.07 13.24
C THR A 79 31.61 26.75 12.48
N VAL A 80 32.67 26.52 11.72
CA VAL A 80 32.96 25.28 11.00
C VAL A 80 33.59 24.30 11.98
N ASP A 81 32.76 23.52 12.67
CA ASP A 81 33.24 22.37 13.42
C ASP A 81 33.20 21.13 12.52
N TYR A 82 34.37 20.84 11.94
CA TYR A 82 34.66 19.58 11.26
C TYR A 82 34.88 18.50 12.34
N ALA A 83 33.81 17.82 12.72
CA ALA A 83 33.89 16.59 13.51
C ALA A 83 33.60 15.38 12.61
N ASN A 84 34.66 14.60 12.46
CA ASN A 84 34.76 13.32 11.81
C ASN A 84 33.83 12.25 12.42
N ASP A 85 33.46 11.27 11.58
CA ASP A 85 32.94 9.94 11.91
C ASP A 85 31.62 9.83 12.69
N THR A 86 30.58 9.34 12.01
CA THR A 86 30.10 7.98 12.24
C THR A 86 29.29 7.55 11.04
N SER A 87 29.74 6.50 10.37
CA SER A 87 29.02 5.76 9.34
C SER A 87 27.58 5.48 9.80
N ALA A 88 26.62 6.19 9.21
CA ALA A 88 25.21 5.90 9.39
C ALA A 88 24.95 4.46 8.96
N ASP A 89 24.77 3.63 9.97
CA ASP A 89 24.40 2.23 9.90
C ASP A 89 23.05 2.10 9.15
N LYS A 90 23.12 1.82 7.85
CA LYS A 90 21.95 1.73 6.96
C LYS A 90 21.07 0.51 7.24
N ASN A 91 21.38 -0.29 8.27
CA ASN A 91 20.66 -1.52 8.58
C ASN A 91 19.60 -1.36 9.67
N ASN A 92 19.61 -0.27 10.44
CA ASN A 92 18.64 -0.04 11.53
C ASN A 92 17.33 0.65 11.09
N ASP A 93 17.29 1.23 9.89
CA ASP A 93 16.12 1.99 9.41
C ASP A 93 14.94 1.06 9.03
N PHE A 94 15.23 -0.16 8.57
CA PHE A 94 14.17 -1.06 8.09
C PHE A 94 13.28 -1.58 9.22
N GLU A 95 13.84 -1.85 10.40
CA GLU A 95 13.06 -2.30 11.57
C GLU A 95 12.29 -1.14 12.22
N GLN A 96 12.85 0.08 12.22
CA GLN A 96 12.21 1.25 12.81
C GLN A 96 10.95 1.75 12.08
N GLN A 97 10.75 1.30 10.83
CA GLN A 97 9.60 1.74 10.04
C GLN A 97 8.34 0.91 10.27
N TRP A 98 8.42 -0.29 10.86
CA TRP A 98 7.27 -1.17 11.08
C TRP A 98 6.57 -0.93 12.42
N PRO A 99 5.30 -1.34 12.58
CA PRO A 99 4.62 -1.24 13.87
C PRO A 99 5.39 -2.00 14.96
N GLU A 100 5.63 -1.34 16.09
CA GLU A 100 6.34 -1.89 17.25
C GLU A 100 5.71 -3.21 17.77
N CYS A 101 4.41 -3.40 17.51
CA CYS A 101 3.69 -4.59 17.92
C CYS A 101 4.01 -5.83 17.07
N TRP A 102 4.81 -5.70 16.01
CA TRP A 102 5.24 -6.80 15.15
C TRP A 102 6.63 -7.30 15.52
N SER A 103 6.81 -8.62 15.53
CA SER A 103 8.16 -9.21 15.57
C SER A 103 8.78 -9.23 14.18
N GLN A 104 10.10 -9.35 14.12
CA GLN A 104 10.82 -9.45 12.84
C GLN A 104 10.31 -10.60 11.97
N ALA A 105 9.98 -11.76 12.57
CA ALA A 105 9.36 -12.88 11.85
C ALA A 105 8.00 -12.50 11.24
N GLN A 106 7.20 -11.69 11.93
CA GLN A 106 5.92 -11.21 11.40
C GLN A 106 6.13 -10.21 10.26
N ILE A 107 7.07 -9.27 10.42
CA ILE A 107 7.44 -8.31 9.37
C ILE A 107 7.86 -9.06 8.10
N HIS A 108 8.75 -10.04 8.25
CA HIS A 108 9.20 -10.86 7.12
C HIS A 108 8.03 -11.61 6.47
N TYR A 109 7.18 -12.28 7.26
CA TYR A 109 6.01 -12.99 6.73
C TYR A 109 5.06 -12.06 5.95
N PHE A 110 4.68 -10.91 6.53
CA PHE A 110 3.72 -10.01 5.90
C PHE A 110 4.30 -9.29 4.68
N SER A 111 5.55 -8.87 4.71
CA SER A 111 6.20 -8.20 3.58
C SER A 111 6.46 -9.13 2.39
N THR A 112 6.72 -10.42 2.65
CA THR A 112 6.88 -11.44 1.60
C THR A 112 5.54 -11.92 1.05
N THR A 113 4.54 -12.13 1.91
CA THR A 113 3.20 -12.59 1.51
C THR A 113 2.42 -11.50 0.79
N TYR A 114 2.50 -10.25 1.28
CA TYR A 114 1.77 -9.12 0.73
C TYR A 114 2.76 -8.09 0.18
N ARG A 115 3.21 -8.32 -1.06
CA ARG A 115 4.14 -7.43 -1.79
C ARG A 115 3.65 -5.97 -1.91
N TRP A 116 2.34 -5.74 -1.78
CA TRP A 116 1.73 -4.42 -1.78
C TRP A 116 1.78 -3.72 -0.42
N LEU A 117 2.03 -4.44 0.68
CA LEU A 117 2.05 -3.91 2.03
C LEU A 117 3.37 -3.17 2.27
N ILE A 118 3.27 -1.92 2.69
CA ILE A 118 4.42 -1.07 3.01
C ILE A 118 4.23 -0.47 4.40
N SER A 119 5.32 -0.06 5.03
CA SER A 119 5.29 0.65 6.30
C SER A 119 6.05 1.97 6.22
N LYS A 120 5.53 2.99 6.88
CA LYS A 120 6.16 4.30 7.04
C LYS A 120 5.81 4.83 8.42
N ASN A 121 6.78 5.35 9.17
CA ASN A 121 6.57 5.93 10.50
C ASN A 121 5.78 5.00 11.46
N LYS A 122 6.15 3.71 11.49
CA LYS A 122 5.48 2.67 12.30
C LYS A 122 4.00 2.43 11.96
N LYS A 123 3.55 2.87 10.78
CA LYS A 123 2.17 2.71 10.28
C LYS A 123 2.15 2.00 8.93
N LEU A 124 1.13 1.18 8.73
CA LEU A 124 0.96 0.40 7.51
C LEU A 124 0.26 1.20 6.41
N GLY A 125 0.58 0.84 5.16
CA GLY A 125 -0.07 1.33 3.96
C GLY A 125 0.01 0.33 2.82
N CYS A 126 -0.48 0.74 1.66
CA CYS A 126 -0.49 -0.07 0.46
C CYS A 126 0.15 0.69 -0.71
N SER A 127 1.22 0.14 -1.28
CA SER A 127 1.98 0.77 -2.37
C SER A 127 1.17 0.95 -3.64
N THR A 128 0.41 -0.07 -4.03
CA THR A 128 -0.50 -0.01 -5.20
C THR A 128 -1.54 1.10 -5.02
N CYS A 129 -2.17 1.14 -3.84
CA CYS A 129 -3.16 2.13 -3.47
C CYS A 129 -2.59 3.57 -3.41
N SER A 130 -1.38 3.72 -2.87
CA SER A 130 -0.65 5.00 -2.86
C SER A 130 -0.38 5.50 -4.27
N HIS A 131 0.08 4.61 -5.15
CA HIS A 131 0.44 4.94 -6.53
C HIS A 131 -0.76 5.41 -7.36
N ILE A 132 -1.86 4.66 -7.31
CA ILE A 132 -3.09 5.00 -8.03
C ILE A 132 -3.71 6.30 -7.50
N ASN A 133 -3.67 6.53 -6.19
CA ASN A 133 -4.17 7.77 -5.61
C ASN A 133 -3.37 9.00 -6.07
N ALA A 134 -2.05 8.87 -6.24
CA ALA A 134 -1.20 9.95 -6.73
C ALA A 134 -1.50 10.30 -8.20
N ARG A 135 -1.78 9.29 -9.03
CA ARG A 135 -2.05 9.47 -10.47
C ARG A 135 -3.48 9.89 -10.81
N LYS A 136 -4.40 9.85 -9.84
CA LYS A 136 -5.84 10.08 -10.04
C LYS A 136 -6.47 9.14 -11.09
N ASP A 137 -5.87 7.98 -11.32
CA ASP A 137 -6.30 7.01 -12.34
C ASP A 137 -7.65 6.32 -12.00
N MET A 138 -8.16 6.50 -10.78
CA MET A 138 -9.48 5.99 -10.42
C MET A 138 -10.60 6.91 -10.91
N GLN A 139 -11.64 6.29 -11.48
CA GLN A 139 -12.86 6.98 -11.89
C GLN A 139 -13.52 7.74 -10.74
N GLN A 140 -14.26 8.81 -11.09
CA GLN A 140 -15.00 9.61 -10.13
C GLN A 140 -15.98 8.72 -9.33
N GLY A 141 -16.00 8.90 -8.00
CA GLY A 141 -16.77 8.05 -7.09
C GLY A 141 -16.06 6.75 -6.66
N GLN A 142 -14.94 6.38 -7.27
CA GLN A 142 -14.10 5.26 -6.82
C GLN A 142 -12.83 5.82 -6.20
N ARG A 143 -12.72 5.79 -4.87
CA ARG A 143 -11.56 6.29 -4.15
C ARG A 143 -10.99 5.20 -3.25
N VAL A 144 -9.69 5.05 -3.34
CA VAL A 144 -8.92 4.21 -2.41
C VAL A 144 -8.98 4.86 -1.03
N SER A 145 -9.06 4.03 0.02
CA SER A 145 -9.05 4.53 1.39
C SER A 145 -7.78 5.35 1.66
N PRO A 146 -7.92 6.59 2.18
CA PRO A 146 -6.78 7.47 2.48
C PRO A 146 -5.87 6.87 3.54
N GLU A 147 -6.40 6.04 4.44
CA GLU A 147 -5.59 5.36 5.45
C GLU A 147 -4.55 4.45 4.82
N TRP A 148 -4.91 3.76 3.73
CA TRP A 148 -4.01 2.84 3.04
C TRP A 148 -3.11 3.55 2.04
N SER A 149 -3.63 4.54 1.31
CA SER A 149 -2.83 5.27 0.31
C SER A 149 -1.81 6.23 0.93
N ARG A 150 -2.02 6.69 2.17
CA ARG A 150 -1.12 7.60 2.88
C ARG A 150 -0.33 6.95 4.03
N CYS A 151 -0.37 5.61 4.14
CA CYS A 151 0.29 4.86 5.21
C CYS A 151 -0.09 5.34 6.63
N LEU A 152 -1.38 5.37 6.94
CA LEU A 152 -1.91 5.86 8.23
C LEU A 152 -2.50 4.75 9.10
N VAL A 153 -2.42 3.48 8.69
CA VAL A 153 -2.99 2.36 9.46
C VAL A 153 -2.11 2.08 10.67
N SER A 154 -2.58 2.49 11.86
CA SER A 154 -1.92 2.24 13.14
C SER A 154 -2.50 1.05 13.90
N SER A 155 -1.70 0.50 14.81
CA SER A 155 -2.16 -0.40 15.86
C SER A 155 -2.90 0.38 16.96
N PHE A 156 -3.86 -0.27 17.60
CA PHE A 156 -4.59 0.26 18.75
C PHE A 156 -4.73 -0.85 19.79
N GLY A 157 -4.57 -0.51 21.07
CA GLY A 157 -4.68 -1.44 22.19
C GLY A 157 -3.50 -1.35 23.16
N LYS A 158 -3.70 -1.85 24.38
CA LYS A 158 -2.68 -1.85 25.45
C LYS A 158 -1.70 -3.02 25.29
N ASP A 159 -2.21 -4.19 24.91
CA ASP A 159 -1.40 -5.41 24.75
C ASP A 159 -1.03 -5.68 23.30
N LYS A 160 0.11 -6.34 23.07
CA LYS A 160 0.59 -6.75 21.74
C LYS A 160 -0.42 -7.59 20.96
N ALA A 161 -1.14 -8.49 21.64
CA ALA A 161 -2.19 -9.30 21.02
C ALA A 161 -3.40 -8.47 20.60
N ALA A 162 -3.81 -7.52 21.46
CA ALA A 162 -4.90 -6.58 21.18
C ALA A 162 -4.57 -5.63 20.02
N GLN A 163 -3.29 -5.31 19.81
CA GLN A 163 -2.80 -4.52 18.68
C GLN A 163 -2.70 -5.34 17.38
N ASN A 164 -2.24 -6.59 17.46
CA ASN A 164 -2.00 -7.43 16.28
C ASN A 164 -3.27 -7.93 15.60
N ASN A 165 -4.29 -8.32 16.38
CA ASN A 165 -5.52 -8.85 15.80
C ASN A 165 -6.25 -7.84 14.89
N PRO A 166 -6.44 -6.57 15.30
CA PRO A 166 -7.00 -5.53 14.43
C PRO A 166 -6.16 -5.29 13.18
N LEU A 167 -4.83 -5.23 13.28
CA LEU A 167 -3.98 -5.02 12.10
C LEU A 167 -4.15 -6.14 11.08
N ARG A 168 -4.14 -7.40 11.51
CA ARG A 168 -4.34 -8.54 10.62
C ARG A 168 -5.72 -8.52 9.98
N LYS A 169 -6.75 -8.19 10.75
CA LYS A 169 -8.11 -8.02 10.24
C LYS A 169 -8.15 -6.93 9.16
N LYS A 170 -7.60 -5.75 9.44
CA LYS A 170 -7.50 -4.63 8.49
C LYS A 170 -6.76 -5.02 7.21
N ILE A 171 -5.62 -5.73 7.30
CA ILE A 171 -4.85 -6.21 6.14
C ILE A 171 -5.70 -7.13 5.27
N LYS A 172 -6.39 -8.09 5.89
CA LYS A 172 -7.26 -9.04 5.18
C LYS A 172 -8.43 -8.33 4.49
N GLU A 173 -9.14 -7.47 5.23
CA GLU A 173 -10.26 -6.70 4.69
C GLU A 173 -9.82 -5.78 3.53
N HIS A 174 -8.63 -5.16 3.64
CA HIS A 174 -8.09 -4.33 2.57
C HIS A 174 -7.79 -5.14 1.31
N LYS A 175 -7.11 -6.29 1.45
CA LYS A 175 -6.83 -7.20 0.33
C LYS A 175 -8.11 -7.58 -0.42
N ASP A 176 -9.16 -7.89 0.33
CA ASP A 176 -10.42 -8.35 -0.24
C ASP A 176 -11.30 -7.20 -0.75
N SER A 177 -10.98 -5.96 -0.39
CA SER A 177 -11.75 -4.77 -0.75
C SER A 177 -11.80 -4.56 -2.27
N LYS A 178 -12.98 -4.11 -2.74
CA LYS A 178 -13.21 -3.80 -4.16
C LYS A 178 -12.25 -2.72 -4.68
N PHE A 179 -11.92 -1.74 -3.84
CA PHE A 179 -11.03 -0.64 -4.23
C PHE A 179 -9.58 -1.10 -4.43
N HIS A 180 -9.07 -1.97 -3.55
CA HIS A 180 -7.73 -2.53 -3.71
C HIS A 180 -7.63 -3.35 -5.00
N LYS A 181 -8.60 -4.25 -5.25
CA LYS A 181 -8.66 -5.07 -6.47
C LYS A 181 -8.68 -4.22 -7.73
N LYS A 182 -9.49 -3.17 -7.77
CA LYS A 182 -9.51 -2.22 -8.89
C LYS A 182 -8.20 -1.45 -9.04
N ALA A 183 -7.56 -1.05 -7.94
CA ALA A 183 -6.27 -0.37 -8.01
C ALA A 183 -5.18 -1.29 -8.60
N VAL A 184 -5.21 -2.59 -8.27
CA VAL A 184 -4.35 -3.61 -8.89
C VAL A 184 -4.64 -3.74 -10.38
N GLU A 185 -5.91 -3.88 -10.75
CA GLU A 185 -6.34 -3.98 -12.16
C GLU A 185 -5.91 -2.77 -13.00
N ILE A 186 -6.05 -1.55 -12.47
CA ILE A 186 -5.59 -0.33 -13.16
C ILE A 186 -4.07 -0.36 -13.36
N LYS A 187 -3.32 -0.79 -12.34
CA LYS A 187 -1.86 -0.89 -12.41
C LYS A 187 -1.43 -1.89 -13.49
N GLU A 188 -2.09 -3.04 -13.57
CA GLU A 188 -1.83 -4.07 -14.58
C GLU A 188 -2.20 -3.58 -15.98
N ARG A 189 -3.40 -3.00 -16.15
CA ARG A 189 -3.83 -2.43 -17.43
C ARG A 189 -2.89 -1.34 -17.93
N ALA A 190 -2.35 -0.51 -17.04
CA ALA A 190 -1.37 0.51 -17.40
C ALA A 190 -0.06 -0.09 -17.92
N ALA A 191 0.40 -1.21 -17.35
CA ALA A 191 1.56 -1.93 -17.84
C ALA A 191 1.30 -2.54 -19.23
N ASP A 192 0.14 -3.19 -19.41
CA ASP A 192 -0.26 -3.78 -20.69
C ASP A 192 -0.37 -2.73 -21.80
N ASN A 193 -1.00 -1.59 -21.51
CA ASN A 193 -1.14 -0.48 -22.46
C ASN A 193 0.22 0.10 -22.86
N THR A 194 1.18 0.13 -21.93
CA THR A 194 2.54 0.58 -22.23
C THR A 194 3.22 -0.37 -23.22
N MET A 195 3.07 -1.68 -23.02
CA MET A 195 3.60 -2.69 -23.95
C MET A 195 2.94 -2.60 -25.33
N LYS A 196 1.61 -2.50 -25.37
CA LYS A 196 0.86 -2.36 -26.63
C LYS A 196 1.31 -1.14 -27.43
N LYS A 197 1.45 0.00 -26.76
CA LYS A 197 1.93 1.23 -27.40
C LYS A 197 3.33 1.05 -28.02
N HIS A 198 4.24 0.38 -27.30
CA HIS A 198 5.57 0.11 -27.84
C HIS A 198 5.53 -0.77 -29.11
N ILE A 199 4.65 -1.76 -29.15
CA ILE A 199 4.45 -2.62 -30.33
C ILE A 199 3.88 -1.79 -31.51
N GLU A 200 2.87 -0.96 -31.26
CA GLU A 200 2.29 -0.07 -32.27
C GLU A 200 3.32 0.92 -32.83
N ASP A 201 4.15 1.51 -31.97
CA ASP A 201 5.21 2.44 -32.36
C ASP A 201 6.27 1.73 -33.25
N MET A 202 6.64 0.50 -32.91
CA MET A 202 7.55 -0.32 -33.73
C MET A 202 6.95 -0.65 -35.11
N GLN A 203 5.70 -1.13 -35.16
CA GLN A 203 5.02 -1.44 -36.42
C GLN A 203 4.88 -0.21 -37.32
N LYS A 204 4.61 0.95 -36.71
CA LYS A 204 4.54 2.23 -37.43
C LYS A 204 5.90 2.63 -37.99
N ALA A 205 6.98 2.42 -37.24
CA ALA A 205 8.34 2.68 -37.71
C ALA A 205 8.71 1.80 -38.90
N ASP A 206 8.41 0.50 -38.83
CA ASP A 206 8.65 -0.45 -39.92
C ASP A 206 7.86 -0.06 -41.18
N TYR A 207 6.56 0.23 -41.03
CA TYR A 207 5.71 0.68 -42.13
C TYR A 207 6.27 1.95 -42.79
N ASN A 208 6.66 2.94 -42.00
CA ASN A 208 7.24 4.19 -42.51
C ASN A 208 8.56 3.95 -43.25
N SER A 209 9.42 3.07 -42.72
CA SER A 209 10.67 2.66 -43.35
C SER A 209 10.41 2.03 -44.72
N THR A 210 9.50 1.04 -44.78
CA THR A 210 9.09 0.38 -46.02
C THR A 210 8.52 1.37 -47.03
N CYS A 211 7.62 2.27 -46.62
CA CYS A 211 7.10 3.32 -47.49
C CYS A 211 8.22 4.23 -48.03
N ASN A 212 9.22 4.58 -47.22
CA ASN A 212 10.33 5.42 -47.66
C ASN A 212 11.23 4.71 -48.67
N VAL A 213 11.48 3.41 -48.49
CA VAL A 213 12.19 2.58 -49.49
C VAL A 213 11.44 2.58 -50.81
N PHE A 214 10.13 2.29 -50.80
CA PHE A 214 9.32 2.27 -52.02
C PHE A 214 9.26 3.65 -52.71
N ARG A 215 9.08 4.73 -51.96
CA ARG A 215 9.11 6.10 -52.51
C ARG A 215 10.44 6.40 -53.17
N THR A 216 11.55 5.99 -52.55
CA THR A 216 12.89 6.20 -53.11
C THR A 216 13.10 5.38 -54.38
N ALA A 217 12.81 4.07 -54.33
CA ALA A 217 12.94 3.18 -55.49
C ALA A 217 12.08 3.65 -56.68
N TYR A 218 10.84 4.07 -56.43
CA TYR A 218 9.95 4.60 -57.46
C TYR A 218 10.50 5.87 -58.10
N LYS A 219 11.08 6.79 -57.31
CA LYS A 219 11.71 8.01 -57.84
C LYS A 219 12.92 7.69 -58.70
N THR A 220 13.74 6.72 -58.30
CA THR A 220 14.93 6.32 -59.07
C THR A 220 14.57 5.62 -60.37
N GLY A 221 13.55 4.76 -60.39
CA GLY A 221 13.17 3.99 -61.60
C GLY A 221 12.29 4.74 -62.62
N LYS A 222 11.83 5.95 -62.31
CA LYS A 222 11.01 6.78 -63.22
C LYS A 222 11.84 7.71 -64.11
N HIS A 223 13.17 7.66 -63.99
CA HIS A 223 14.14 8.37 -64.83
C HIS A 223 14.82 7.39 -65.79
#